data_AF-A0A6A7BUS1-F1
#
_entry.id   AF-A0A6A7BUS1-F1
#
_cell.length_a   1.000
_cell.length_b   1.000
_cell.length_c   1.000
_cell.angle_alpha   90.00
_cell.angle_beta   90.00
_cell.angle_gamma   90.00
#
_symmetry.space_group_name_H-M   'P 1'
#
loop_
_entity.id
_entity.type
_entity.pdbx_description
1 polymer ?
#
loop_
_entity_poly.entity_id
_entity_poly.type
_entity_poly.pdbx_seq_one_letter_code
_entity_poly.pdbx_strand_id
1 'polypeptide(L)'
;MTNPKLTRIRFKSRSGIKKKRKTHPDQQSKQRIPSEEPRQVHPYPRADVEQTCCEEKEAFRSSMEDAATCREAALYWEGVYGFPIHCHMDMDVEEVMEELWVRLHPEVLVERIREERKNREDREDRKDREDREDREREKREKRNVVGVRDSSEEEDYREAWREYLDKWARHSVEDDYIPCWPVIRQSMPVRAHDVEAFMRHAPRLKVERVRWHPDRMQRYFRGRLDEETTKQVTAVFQVVDSLFQEQRVS
;
A
#
# COMPACT_ATOMS: atom_id res chain seq x y z
N MET A 1 52.74 16.87 -26.76
CA MET A 1 52.04 15.59 -27.03
C MET A 1 52.36 14.61 -25.91
N THR A 2 51.41 13.72 -25.60
CA THR A 2 51.49 12.50 -24.73
C THR A 2 51.34 12.64 -23.20
N ASN A 3 50.07 12.68 -22.78
CA ASN A 3 49.36 12.04 -21.65
C ASN A 3 50.04 11.82 -20.27
N PRO A 4 49.46 12.38 -19.18
CA PRO A 4 49.62 11.82 -17.84
C PRO A 4 48.69 10.62 -17.58
N LYS A 5 49.20 9.69 -16.77
CA LYS A 5 48.70 8.34 -16.50
C LYS A 5 47.36 8.35 -15.76
N LEU A 6 46.35 7.71 -16.33
CA LEU A 6 45.07 7.40 -15.68
C LEU A 6 45.30 6.41 -14.53
N THR A 7 45.00 6.85 -13.31
CA THR A 7 44.92 5.99 -12.13
C THR A 7 43.64 5.15 -12.22
N ARG A 8 43.81 3.83 -12.35
CA ARG A 8 42.71 2.86 -12.38
C ARG A 8 42.11 2.73 -10.98
N ILE A 9 41.02 3.45 -10.75
CA ILE A 9 40.21 3.35 -9.52
C ILE A 9 39.61 1.94 -9.45
N ARG A 10 40.08 1.15 -8.47
CA ARG A 10 39.59 -0.19 -8.16
C ARG A 10 38.39 -0.07 -7.23
N PHE A 11 37.18 -0.17 -7.77
CA PHE A 11 35.97 -0.29 -6.96
C PHE A 11 35.98 -1.61 -6.19
N LYS A 12 36.04 -1.50 -4.87
CA LYS A 12 35.97 -2.61 -3.92
C LYS A 12 34.51 -2.74 -3.50
N SER A 13 33.76 -3.58 -4.20
CA SER A 13 32.36 -3.89 -3.86
C SER A 13 32.28 -4.80 -2.63
N ARG A 14 31.82 -4.25 -1.50
CA ARG A 14 31.32 -4.91 -0.29
C ARG A 14 30.09 -4.08 0.13
N SER A 15 28.90 -4.57 0.41
CA SER A 15 28.34 -5.91 0.57
C SER A 15 26.82 -5.71 0.52
N GLY A 16 26.17 -6.15 -0.56
CA GLY A 16 24.73 -6.06 -0.73
C GLY A 16 23.99 -7.01 0.21
N ILE A 17 23.05 -6.45 0.98
CA ILE A 17 22.09 -7.15 1.82
C ILE A 17 21.23 -8.05 0.92
N LYS A 18 21.37 -9.37 1.09
CA LYS A 18 20.69 -10.40 0.30
C LYS A 18 19.20 -10.45 0.65
N LYS A 19 18.35 -9.91 -0.22
CA LYS A 19 16.91 -10.22 -0.26
C LYS A 19 16.72 -11.64 -0.78
N LYS A 20 16.20 -12.55 0.05
CA LYS A 20 15.80 -13.91 -0.35
C LYS A 20 14.57 -13.83 -1.26
N ARG A 21 14.77 -13.93 -2.58
CA ARG A 21 13.71 -14.31 -3.53
C ARG A 21 13.65 -15.83 -3.54
N LYS A 22 12.49 -16.41 -3.23
CA LYS A 22 12.22 -17.84 -3.42
C LYS A 22 11.97 -18.05 -4.92
N THR A 23 12.97 -18.58 -5.61
CA THR A 23 12.86 -19.04 -6.99
C THR A 23 12.44 -20.52 -6.97
N HIS A 24 11.41 -20.85 -7.74
CA HIS A 24 11.00 -22.23 -8.01
C HIS A 24 12.17 -23.02 -8.64
N PRO A 25 12.43 -24.27 -8.21
CA PRO A 25 13.40 -25.11 -8.87
C PRO A 25 12.84 -25.66 -10.18
N ASP A 26 13.50 -25.29 -11.26
CA ASP A 26 13.44 -25.87 -12.60
C ASP A 26 13.90 -27.33 -12.56
N GLN A 27 13.02 -28.25 -12.96
CA GLN A 27 13.29 -29.68 -13.07
C GLN A 27 13.74 -29.97 -14.51
N GLN A 28 15.04 -30.02 -14.75
CA GLN A 28 15.58 -30.69 -15.92
C GLN A 28 16.16 -32.06 -15.55
N SER A 29 15.50 -33.08 -16.10
CA SER A 29 16.12 -34.16 -16.87
C SER A 29 17.30 -34.89 -16.20
N LYS A 30 16.98 -35.95 -15.46
CA LYS A 30 17.81 -37.17 -15.46
C LYS A 30 16.95 -38.36 -15.87
N GLN A 31 17.28 -38.90 -17.03
CA GLN A 31 16.82 -40.17 -17.54
C GLN A 31 16.93 -41.24 -16.44
N ARG A 32 15.81 -41.84 -16.07
CA ARG A 32 15.75 -43.12 -15.38
C ARG A 32 14.86 -44.04 -16.19
N ILE A 33 15.48 -45.14 -16.58
CA ILE A 33 14.94 -46.33 -17.23
C ILE A 33 13.65 -46.75 -16.51
N PRO A 34 12.56 -47.12 -17.21
CA PRO A 34 11.40 -47.75 -16.58
C PRO A 34 11.80 -49.15 -16.08
N SER A 35 11.96 -49.31 -14.76
CA SER A 35 11.87 -50.64 -14.15
C SER A 35 10.39 -51.00 -14.07
N GLU A 36 9.97 -51.90 -14.94
CA GLU A 36 8.71 -52.63 -14.80
C GLU A 36 8.79 -53.47 -13.51
N GLU A 37 8.23 -52.95 -12.41
CA GLU A 37 7.77 -53.82 -11.34
C GLU A 37 6.44 -54.45 -11.78
N PRO A 38 6.32 -55.79 -11.76
CA PRO A 38 5.07 -56.45 -12.08
C PRO A 38 4.06 -56.11 -10.99
N ARG A 39 3.06 -55.29 -11.33
CA ARG A 39 1.86 -55.12 -10.52
C ARG A 39 1.29 -56.51 -10.26
N GLN A 40 1.25 -56.92 -9.00
CA GLN A 40 0.44 -58.06 -8.59
C GLN A 40 -1.00 -57.77 -8.99
N VAL A 41 -1.44 -58.43 -10.06
CA VAL A 41 -2.82 -58.41 -10.52
C VAL A 41 -3.62 -59.19 -9.48
N HIS A 42 -4.43 -58.47 -8.70
CA HIS A 42 -5.40 -59.10 -7.82
C HIS A 42 -6.37 -59.95 -8.67
N PRO A 43 -6.62 -61.22 -8.35
CA PRO A 43 -7.27 -62.19 -9.25
C PRO A 43 -8.79 -62.00 -9.42
N TYR A 44 -9.33 -60.87 -8.97
CA TYR A 44 -10.75 -60.54 -9.16
C TYR A 44 -10.85 -59.33 -10.08
N PRO A 45 -11.68 -59.39 -11.14
CA PRO A 45 -11.93 -58.22 -11.97
C PRO A 45 -12.48 -57.13 -11.04
N ARG A 46 -11.83 -55.95 -11.03
CA ARG A 46 -12.52 -54.75 -10.56
C ARG A 46 -13.61 -54.50 -11.58
N ALA A 47 -14.83 -54.97 -11.29
CA ALA A 47 -16.01 -54.35 -11.89
C ALA A 47 -15.86 -52.84 -11.67
N ASP A 48 -16.21 -52.05 -12.68
CA ASP A 48 -16.13 -50.60 -12.64
C ASP A 48 -16.93 -50.10 -11.42
N VAL A 49 -16.23 -49.82 -10.32
CA VAL A 49 -16.84 -49.53 -9.01
C VAL A 49 -17.70 -48.27 -9.08
N GLU A 50 -17.44 -47.40 -10.05
CA GLU A 50 -18.23 -46.22 -10.37
C GLU A 50 -19.51 -46.55 -11.14
N GLN A 51 -19.48 -47.56 -12.02
CA GLN A 51 -20.64 -48.03 -12.78
C GLN A 51 -21.61 -48.79 -11.85
N THR A 52 -21.08 -49.71 -11.02
CA THR A 52 -21.89 -50.46 -10.07
C THR A 52 -22.45 -49.57 -8.94
N CYS A 53 -21.71 -48.55 -8.49
CA CYS A 53 -22.21 -47.61 -7.47
C CYS A 53 -23.33 -46.70 -7.99
N CYS A 54 -23.31 -46.31 -9.27
CA CYS A 54 -24.39 -45.56 -9.89
C CYS A 54 -25.63 -46.44 -10.12
N GLU A 55 -25.46 -47.67 -10.60
CA GLU A 55 -26.53 -48.67 -10.75
C GLU A 55 -27.13 -49.08 -9.40
N GLU A 56 -26.32 -49.21 -8.34
CA GLU A 56 -26.78 -49.48 -6.96
C GLU A 56 -27.60 -48.31 -6.40
N LYS A 57 -27.20 -47.06 -6.67
CA LYS A 57 -27.96 -45.88 -6.27
C LYS A 57 -29.28 -45.76 -7.03
N GLU A 58 -29.30 -46.14 -8.30
CA GLU A 58 -30.52 -46.15 -9.12
C GLU A 58 -31.48 -47.28 -8.70
N ALA A 59 -30.95 -48.47 -8.41
CA ALA A 59 -31.73 -49.58 -7.84
C ALA A 59 -32.27 -49.24 -6.44
N PHE A 60 -31.49 -48.55 -5.60
CA PHE A 60 -31.93 -48.06 -4.30
C PHE A 60 -33.04 -47.01 -4.43
N ARG A 61 -32.91 -46.05 -5.36
CA ARG A 61 -33.95 -45.06 -5.66
C ARG A 61 -35.24 -45.73 -6.13
N SER A 62 -35.16 -46.64 -7.11
CA SER A 62 -36.31 -47.40 -7.60
C SER A 62 -36.95 -48.25 -6.50
N SER A 63 -36.16 -48.86 -5.60
CA SER A 63 -36.68 -49.60 -4.45
C SER A 63 -37.35 -48.71 -3.41
N MET A 64 -36.90 -47.46 -3.25
CA MET A 64 -37.52 -46.47 -2.36
C MET A 64 -38.81 -45.89 -2.97
N GLU A 65 -38.85 -45.71 -4.29
CA GLU A 65 -40.06 -45.33 -5.05
C GLU A 65 -41.14 -46.42 -4.99
N ASP A 66 -40.73 -47.69 -5.13
CA ASP A 66 -41.62 -48.84 -4.92
C ASP A 66 -42.11 -48.91 -3.46
N ALA A 67 -41.26 -48.55 -2.48
CA ALA A 67 -41.64 -48.47 -1.08
C ALA A 67 -42.62 -47.33 -0.77
N ALA A 68 -42.53 -46.21 -1.49
CA ALA A 68 -43.49 -45.11 -1.39
C ALA A 68 -44.88 -45.53 -1.89
N THR A 69 -44.94 -46.44 -2.86
CA THR A 69 -46.22 -46.89 -3.44
C THR A 69 -46.75 -48.19 -2.85
N CYS A 70 -45.92 -48.96 -2.11
CA CYS A 70 -46.29 -50.24 -1.53
C CYS A 70 -46.02 -50.34 -0.01
N ARG A 71 -47.08 -50.65 0.75
CA ARG A 71 -47.09 -50.77 2.22
C ARG A 71 -46.13 -51.81 2.78
N GLU A 72 -45.88 -52.90 2.05
CA GLU A 72 -44.97 -53.98 2.47
C GLU A 72 -43.50 -53.58 2.30
N ALA A 73 -43.16 -52.92 1.19
CA ALA A 73 -41.83 -52.39 0.93
C ALA A 73 -41.52 -51.21 1.87
N ALA A 74 -42.52 -50.37 2.20
CA ALA A 74 -42.38 -49.36 3.25
C ALA A 74 -41.96 -49.98 4.60
N LEU A 75 -42.64 -51.03 5.06
CA LEU A 75 -42.32 -51.70 6.33
C LEU A 75 -40.90 -52.30 6.37
N TYR A 76 -40.38 -52.79 5.24
CA TYR A 76 -38.99 -53.26 5.15
C TYR A 76 -38.01 -52.13 5.41
N TRP A 77 -38.18 -51.00 4.73
CA TRP A 77 -37.28 -49.85 4.87
C TRP A 77 -37.48 -49.11 6.20
N GLU A 78 -38.69 -49.10 6.75
CA GLU A 78 -38.98 -48.66 8.13
C GLU A 78 -38.18 -49.50 9.14
N GLY A 79 -37.97 -50.79 8.88
CA GLY A 79 -37.12 -51.67 9.69
C GLY A 79 -35.61 -51.42 9.51
N VAL A 80 -35.18 -51.07 8.29
CA VAL A 80 -33.75 -50.80 7.98
C VAL A 80 -33.28 -49.46 8.56
N TYR A 81 -34.09 -48.42 8.42
CA TYR A 81 -33.74 -47.07 8.88
C TYR A 81 -34.37 -46.70 10.22
N GLY A 82 -35.36 -47.45 10.70
CA GLY A 82 -36.02 -47.21 11.99
C GLY A 82 -37.01 -46.05 11.99
N PHE A 83 -37.40 -45.55 10.82
CA PHE A 83 -38.24 -44.36 10.66
C PHE A 83 -39.47 -44.65 9.79
N PRO A 84 -40.67 -44.17 10.16
CA PRO A 84 -41.86 -44.31 9.34
C PRO A 84 -41.75 -43.57 7.99
N ILE A 85 -41.68 -44.31 6.88
CA ILE A 85 -41.44 -43.76 5.53
C ILE A 85 -42.74 -43.21 4.91
N HIS A 86 -43.89 -43.64 5.44
CA HIS A 86 -45.20 -43.15 5.02
C HIS A 86 -45.44 -41.65 5.30
N CYS A 87 -44.55 -41.00 6.05
CA CYS A 87 -44.62 -39.58 6.38
C CYS A 87 -44.04 -38.67 5.29
N HIS A 88 -43.41 -39.21 4.23
CA HIS A 88 -42.65 -38.43 3.24
C HIS A 88 -43.16 -38.60 1.81
N MET A 89 -44.41 -39.06 1.66
CA MET A 89 -45.07 -39.30 0.36
C MET A 89 -45.26 -38.04 -0.49
N ASP A 90 -45.12 -36.85 0.12
CA ASP A 90 -45.26 -35.55 -0.52
C ASP A 90 -43.92 -34.86 -0.82
N MET A 91 -42.77 -35.49 -0.50
CA MET A 91 -41.43 -34.95 -0.77
C MET A 91 -40.73 -35.70 -1.89
N ASP A 92 -39.85 -35.02 -2.63
CA ASP A 92 -39.02 -35.67 -3.64
C ASP A 92 -38.03 -36.66 -2.96
N VAL A 93 -37.82 -37.82 -3.60
CA VAL A 93 -36.97 -38.92 -3.07
C VAL A 93 -35.54 -38.45 -2.77
N GLU A 94 -35.04 -37.47 -3.53
CA GLU A 94 -33.72 -36.88 -3.29
C GLU A 94 -33.67 -36.04 -2.01
N GLU A 95 -34.74 -35.33 -1.69
CA GLU A 95 -34.88 -34.53 -0.46
C GLU A 95 -34.99 -35.44 0.77
N VAL A 96 -35.77 -36.52 0.67
CA VAL A 96 -35.88 -37.56 1.72
C VAL A 96 -34.55 -38.24 1.98
N MET A 97 -33.82 -38.59 0.92
CA MET A 97 -32.52 -39.23 1.04
C MET A 97 -31.47 -38.29 1.64
N GLU A 98 -31.49 -37.00 1.28
CA GLU A 98 -30.63 -35.99 1.88
C GLU A 98 -30.95 -35.79 3.36
N GLU A 99 -32.23 -35.71 3.74
CA GLU A 99 -32.64 -35.57 5.14
C GLU A 99 -32.28 -36.78 6.00
N LEU A 100 -32.55 -38.00 5.51
CA LEU A 100 -32.19 -39.24 6.21
C LEU A 100 -30.67 -39.39 6.34
N TRP A 101 -29.92 -39.01 5.31
CA TRP A 101 -28.45 -39.06 5.34
C TRP A 101 -27.87 -38.03 6.32
N VAL A 102 -28.41 -36.81 6.33
CA VAL A 102 -28.05 -35.74 7.28
C VAL A 102 -28.34 -36.15 8.73
N ARG A 103 -29.43 -36.88 8.94
CA ARG A 103 -29.84 -37.34 10.27
C ARG A 103 -29.06 -38.56 10.75
N LEU A 104 -28.62 -39.44 9.85
CA LEU A 104 -27.78 -40.59 10.14
C LEU A 104 -26.30 -40.20 10.33
N HIS A 105 -25.86 -39.10 9.72
CA HIS A 105 -24.49 -38.60 9.78
C HIS A 105 -24.39 -37.19 10.43
N PRO A 106 -24.69 -37.06 11.73
CA PRO A 106 -24.59 -35.78 12.44
C PRO A 106 -23.16 -35.22 12.44
N GLU A 107 -22.15 -36.09 12.30
CA GLU A 107 -20.75 -35.70 12.20
C GLU A 107 -20.46 -34.86 10.95
N VAL A 108 -21.13 -35.13 9.83
CA VAL A 108 -20.97 -34.38 8.58
C VAL A 108 -21.54 -32.97 8.70
N LEU A 109 -22.66 -32.79 9.41
CA LEU A 109 -23.19 -31.46 9.71
C LEU A 109 -22.21 -30.66 10.58
N VAL A 110 -21.62 -31.30 11.59
CA VAL A 110 -20.64 -30.65 12.46
C VAL A 110 -19.38 -30.28 11.67
N GLU A 111 -18.93 -31.11 10.74
CA GLU A 111 -17.82 -30.80 9.83
C GLU A 111 -18.17 -29.64 8.89
N ARG A 112 -19.37 -29.63 8.29
CA ARG A 112 -19.83 -28.52 7.44
C ARG A 112 -19.86 -27.20 8.21
N ILE A 113 -20.36 -27.19 9.45
CA ILE A 113 -20.37 -26.00 10.32
C ILE A 113 -18.93 -25.56 10.66
N ARG A 114 -18.01 -26.50 10.91
CA ARG A 114 -16.58 -26.18 11.15
C ARG A 114 -15.92 -25.58 9.92
N GLU A 115 -16.18 -26.15 8.74
CA GLU A 115 -15.66 -25.68 7.46
C GLU A 115 -16.19 -24.28 7.13
N GLU A 116 -17.48 -24.02 7.33
CA GLU A 116 -18.09 -22.70 7.14
C GLU A 116 -17.52 -21.66 8.09
N ARG A 117 -17.30 -22.02 9.37
CA ARG A 117 -16.65 -21.14 10.34
C ARG A 117 -15.22 -20.81 9.94
N LYS A 118 -14.45 -21.81 9.50
CA LYS A 118 -13.09 -21.61 9.01
C LYS A 118 -13.05 -20.74 7.75
N ASN A 119 -13.94 -20.99 6.79
CA ASN A 119 -14.04 -20.19 5.56
C ASN A 119 -14.48 -18.75 5.86
N ARG A 120 -15.33 -18.55 6.87
CA ARG A 120 -15.69 -17.21 7.35
C ARG A 120 -14.49 -16.51 7.97
N GLU A 121 -13.75 -17.17 8.85
CA GLU A 121 -12.52 -16.66 9.46
C GLU A 121 -11.47 -16.33 8.39
N ASP A 122 -11.25 -17.22 7.42
CA ASP A 122 -10.33 -17.00 6.29
C ASP A 122 -10.74 -15.79 5.43
N ARG A 123 -12.05 -15.56 5.23
CA ARG A 123 -12.56 -14.38 4.52
C ARG A 123 -12.36 -13.09 5.32
N GLU A 124 -12.60 -13.13 6.63
CA GLU A 124 -12.38 -12.00 7.54
C GLU A 124 -10.87 -11.66 7.61
N ASP A 125 -10.01 -12.66 7.76
CA ASP A 125 -8.56 -12.52 7.72
C ASP A 125 -8.03 -11.94 6.39
N ARG A 126 -8.60 -12.38 5.26
CA ARG A 126 -8.25 -11.83 3.95
C ARG A 126 -8.61 -10.35 3.86
N LYS A 127 -9.81 -9.98 4.30
CA LYS A 127 -10.26 -8.60 4.34
C LYS A 127 -9.40 -7.74 5.26
N ASP A 128 -9.03 -8.25 6.43
CA ASP A 128 -8.17 -7.55 7.38
C ASP A 128 -6.75 -7.31 6.82
N ARG A 129 -6.23 -8.24 6.01
CA ARG A 129 -4.95 -8.06 5.29
C ARG A 129 -5.08 -6.99 4.21
N GLU A 130 -6.13 -7.04 3.40
CA GLU A 130 -6.41 -6.04 2.36
C GLU A 130 -6.57 -4.63 2.97
N ASP A 131 -7.37 -4.49 4.03
CA ASP A 131 -7.56 -3.23 4.76
C ASP A 131 -6.24 -2.70 5.34
N ARG A 132 -5.35 -3.58 5.82
CA ARG A 132 -4.03 -3.18 6.31
C ARG A 132 -3.14 -2.67 5.18
N GLU A 133 -3.13 -3.37 4.05
CA GLU A 133 -2.37 -2.98 2.86
C GLU A 133 -2.87 -1.65 2.27
N ASP A 134 -4.18 -1.43 2.25
CA ASP A 134 -4.79 -0.18 1.79
C ASP A 134 -4.45 0.99 2.71
N ARG A 135 -4.52 0.80 4.04
CA ARG A 135 -4.06 1.83 5.00
C ARG A 135 -2.57 2.13 4.84
N GLU A 136 -1.74 1.14 4.53
CA GLU A 136 -0.32 1.35 4.25
C GLU A 136 -0.09 2.10 2.95
N ARG A 137 -0.84 1.76 1.89
CA ARG A 137 -0.79 2.44 0.59
C ARG A 137 -1.19 3.91 0.74
N GLU A 138 -2.30 4.17 1.42
CA GLU A 138 -2.78 5.52 1.70
C GLU A 138 -1.75 6.34 2.50
N LYS A 139 -1.11 5.73 3.52
CA LYS A 139 -0.02 6.38 4.27
C LYS A 139 1.19 6.71 3.38
N ARG A 140 1.55 5.84 2.43
CA ARG A 140 2.64 6.10 1.48
C ARG A 140 2.28 7.21 0.51
N GLU A 141 1.06 7.19 0.00
CA GLU A 141 0.55 8.23 -0.91
C GLU A 141 0.49 9.59 -0.21
N LYS A 142 -0.06 9.67 1.01
CA LYS A 142 -0.02 10.89 1.82
C LYS A 142 1.39 11.40 2.04
N ARG A 143 2.36 10.52 2.32
CA ARG A 143 3.77 10.90 2.46
C ARG A 143 4.37 11.41 1.16
N ASN A 144 4.05 10.77 0.03
CA ASN A 144 4.52 11.19 -1.29
C ASN A 144 3.89 12.53 -1.69
N VAL A 145 2.59 12.74 -1.48
CA VAL A 145 1.91 14.02 -1.76
C VAL A 145 2.52 15.14 -0.91
N VAL A 146 2.75 14.90 0.38
CA VAL A 146 3.42 15.87 1.25
C VAL A 146 4.84 16.14 0.74
N GLY A 147 5.62 15.11 0.41
CA GLY A 147 6.98 15.28 -0.09
C GLY A 147 7.05 15.98 -1.46
N VAL A 148 6.10 15.73 -2.36
CA VAL A 148 6.01 16.41 -3.66
C VAL A 148 5.63 17.87 -3.48
N ARG A 149 4.67 18.17 -2.58
CA ARG A 149 4.30 19.56 -2.28
C ARG A 149 5.47 20.32 -1.65
N ASP A 150 6.14 19.72 -0.68
CA ASP A 150 7.33 20.28 -0.02
C ASP A 150 8.47 20.54 -1.02
N SER A 151 8.73 19.58 -1.92
CA SER A 151 9.72 19.75 -3.00
C SER A 151 9.35 20.85 -3.99
N SER A 152 8.06 21.03 -4.29
CA SER A 152 7.58 22.10 -5.17
C SER A 152 7.71 23.46 -4.49
N GLU A 153 7.34 23.55 -3.21
CA GLU A 153 7.48 24.76 -2.40
C GLU A 153 8.96 25.18 -2.31
N GLU A 154 9.88 24.24 -2.03
CA GLU A 154 11.32 24.51 -2.03
C GLU A 154 11.85 25.03 -3.37
N GLU A 155 11.32 24.54 -4.49
CA GLU A 155 11.66 25.01 -5.84
C GLU A 155 11.20 26.46 -6.05
N ASP A 156 9.98 26.79 -5.66
CA ASP A 156 9.41 28.14 -5.72
C ASP A 156 10.24 29.13 -4.89
N TYR A 157 10.61 28.76 -3.65
CA TYR A 157 11.47 29.59 -2.79
C TYR A 157 12.85 29.80 -3.42
N ARG A 158 13.43 28.77 -4.05
CA ARG A 158 14.75 28.83 -4.68
C ARG A 158 14.74 29.71 -5.92
N GLU A 159 13.70 29.64 -6.73
CA GLU A 159 13.52 30.52 -7.90
C GLU A 159 13.29 31.96 -7.47
N ALA A 160 12.37 32.20 -6.53
CA ALA A 160 12.13 33.52 -5.97
C ALA A 160 13.41 34.13 -5.34
N TRP A 161 14.26 33.31 -4.73
CA TRP A 161 15.56 33.75 -4.21
C TRP A 161 16.53 34.18 -5.32
N ARG A 162 16.56 33.47 -6.45
CA ARG A 162 17.39 33.87 -7.59
C ARG A 162 16.90 35.20 -8.16
N GLU A 163 15.60 35.36 -8.35
CA GLU A 163 15.03 36.62 -8.81
C GLU A 163 15.31 37.76 -7.83
N TYR A 164 15.22 37.50 -6.54
CA TYR A 164 15.56 38.46 -5.50
C TYR A 164 17.00 38.96 -5.67
N LEU A 165 17.97 38.05 -5.72
CA LEU A 165 19.38 38.42 -5.89
C LEU A 165 19.64 39.15 -7.22
N ASP A 166 19.00 38.72 -8.29
CA ASP A 166 19.13 39.29 -9.63
C ASP A 166 18.55 40.71 -9.71
N LYS A 167 17.37 40.96 -9.11
CA LYS A 167 16.79 42.30 -8.95
C LYS A 167 17.69 43.21 -8.11
N TRP A 168 18.26 42.71 -7.01
CA TRP A 168 19.23 43.45 -6.20
C TRP A 168 20.54 43.73 -6.95
N ALA A 169 20.97 42.85 -7.86
CA ALA A 169 22.19 43.04 -8.65
C ALA A 169 22.01 44.05 -9.79
N ARG A 170 20.80 44.11 -10.39
CA ARG A 170 20.47 45.08 -11.46
C ARG A 170 20.14 46.47 -10.94
N HIS A 171 19.77 46.58 -9.67
CA HIS A 171 19.37 47.85 -9.10
C HIS A 171 20.55 48.82 -9.00
N SER A 172 20.36 50.00 -9.57
CA SER A 172 21.30 51.10 -9.47
C SER A 172 21.06 51.89 -8.18
N VAL A 173 22.12 52.50 -7.65
CA VAL A 173 22.08 53.37 -6.45
C VAL A 173 21.28 54.67 -6.69
N GLU A 174 20.87 54.92 -7.94
CA GLU A 174 20.10 56.11 -8.35
C GLU A 174 18.58 55.97 -8.14
N ASP A 175 18.10 54.75 -7.93
CA ASP A 175 16.69 54.45 -7.72
C ASP A 175 16.28 54.70 -6.25
N ASP A 176 15.18 55.41 -6.04
CA ASP A 176 14.69 55.77 -4.70
C ASP A 176 13.79 54.69 -4.06
N TYR A 177 13.67 53.52 -4.68
CA TYR A 177 12.78 52.44 -4.25
C TYR A 177 13.53 51.12 -4.00
N ILE A 178 13.01 50.30 -3.09
CA ILE A 178 13.57 48.98 -2.80
C ILE A 178 13.25 48.02 -3.96
N PRO A 179 14.24 47.35 -4.58
CA PRO A 179 14.03 46.54 -5.80
C PRO A 179 13.08 45.37 -5.60
N CYS A 180 13.16 44.74 -4.44
CA CYS A 180 12.33 43.62 -4.08
C CYS A 180 12.35 43.37 -2.57
N TRP A 181 11.19 43.01 -2.07
CA TRP A 181 11.00 42.53 -0.71
C TRP A 181 11.28 41.02 -0.64
N PRO A 182 11.75 40.51 0.51
CA PRO A 182 12.07 39.10 0.69
C PRO A 182 10.79 38.26 0.91
N VAL A 183 9.94 38.19 -0.12
CA VAL A 183 8.65 37.49 -0.11
C VAL A 183 8.44 36.86 -1.50
N ILE A 184 7.88 35.64 -1.57
CA ILE A 184 7.58 34.97 -2.85
C ILE A 184 6.65 35.85 -3.70
N ARG A 185 5.55 36.31 -3.10
CA ARG A 185 4.65 37.27 -3.72
C ARG A 185 5.12 38.66 -3.34
N GLN A 186 5.61 39.43 -4.32
CA GLN A 186 6.03 40.82 -4.14
C GLN A 186 4.80 41.74 -3.96
N SER A 187 3.95 41.44 -2.97
CA SER A 187 2.75 42.19 -2.65
C SER A 187 2.91 42.88 -1.31
N MET A 188 2.66 44.18 -1.29
CA MET A 188 2.50 44.94 -0.07
C MET A 188 1.09 44.69 0.51
N PRO A 189 0.91 44.57 1.83
CA PRO A 189 1.91 44.73 2.90
C PRO A 189 2.74 43.45 3.15
N VAL A 190 4.03 43.64 3.44
CA VAL A 190 4.95 42.55 3.80
C VAL A 190 4.63 42.03 5.20
N ARG A 191 4.26 40.74 5.30
CA ARG A 191 3.99 40.08 6.59
C ARG A 191 5.25 39.42 7.13
N ALA A 192 5.43 39.47 8.45
CA ALA A 192 6.58 38.88 9.13
C ALA A 192 6.75 37.38 8.83
N HIS A 193 5.65 36.61 8.84
CA HIS A 193 5.67 35.18 8.55
C HIS A 193 6.18 34.86 7.13
N ASP A 194 5.79 35.65 6.14
CA ASP A 194 6.15 35.38 4.74
C ASP A 194 7.64 35.69 4.50
N VAL A 195 8.16 36.70 5.18
CA VAL A 195 9.60 37.01 5.25
C VAL A 195 10.37 35.91 5.95
N GLU A 196 9.83 35.39 7.05
CA GLU A 196 10.45 34.29 7.79
C GLU A 196 10.58 33.04 6.92
N ALA A 197 9.49 32.65 6.25
CA ALA A 197 9.45 31.49 5.36
C ALA A 197 10.43 31.64 4.18
N PHE A 198 10.53 32.84 3.61
CA PHE A 198 11.50 33.12 2.55
C PHE A 198 12.95 33.07 3.05
N MET A 199 13.24 33.67 4.21
CA MET A 199 14.59 33.75 4.79
C MET A 199 15.09 32.42 5.33
N ARG A 200 14.22 31.47 5.71
CA ARG A 200 14.63 30.09 6.06
C ARG A 200 15.36 29.37 4.92
N HIS A 201 15.06 29.71 3.68
CA HIS A 201 15.71 29.16 2.49
C HIS A 201 16.96 29.95 2.06
N ALA A 202 17.35 30.99 2.80
CA ALA A 202 18.50 31.81 2.48
C ALA A 202 19.81 31.06 2.71
N PRO A 203 20.75 31.04 1.73
CA PRO A 203 22.03 30.34 1.89
C PRO A 203 22.94 31.00 2.94
N ARG A 204 22.77 32.31 3.20
CA ARG A 204 23.63 33.09 4.11
C ARG A 204 22.86 34.21 4.83
N LEU A 205 22.17 33.88 5.92
CA LEU A 205 21.47 34.87 6.78
C LEU A 205 22.38 36.01 7.28
N LYS A 206 23.68 35.75 7.50
CA LYS A 206 24.64 36.77 7.93
C LYS A 206 24.75 37.94 6.94
N VAL A 207 24.75 37.65 5.64
CA VAL A 207 24.90 38.67 4.59
C VAL A 207 23.64 39.52 4.52
N GLU A 208 22.48 38.87 4.58
CA GLU A 208 21.19 39.55 4.51
C GLU A 208 20.91 40.39 5.74
N ARG A 209 21.28 39.93 6.95
CA ARG A 209 21.20 40.74 8.17
C ARG A 209 21.93 42.09 8.02
N VAL A 210 23.12 42.06 7.43
CA VAL A 210 23.93 43.26 7.22
C VAL A 210 23.38 44.11 6.06
N ARG A 211 22.71 43.49 5.08
CA ARG A 211 22.02 44.21 4.00
C ARG A 211 20.76 44.94 4.50
N TRP A 212 19.93 44.26 5.28
CA TRP A 212 18.66 44.78 5.82
C TRP A 212 18.80 45.63 7.08
N HIS A 213 20.02 45.86 7.57
CA HIS A 213 20.23 46.76 8.70
C HIS A 213 19.75 48.19 8.35
N PRO A 214 18.94 48.85 9.18
CA PRO A 214 18.32 50.14 8.84
C PRO A 214 19.37 51.20 8.49
N ASP A 215 20.47 51.29 9.22
CA ASP A 215 21.58 52.21 8.89
C ASP A 215 22.26 51.87 7.54
N ARG A 216 22.35 50.59 7.15
CA ARG A 216 22.92 50.19 5.85
C ARG A 216 21.97 50.56 4.71
N MET A 217 20.68 50.32 4.87
CA MET A 217 19.66 50.72 3.90
C MET A 217 19.60 52.24 3.77
N GLN A 218 19.58 52.98 4.88
CA GLN A 218 19.57 54.44 4.85
C GLN A 218 20.80 55.03 4.14
N ARG A 219 22.00 54.46 4.37
CA ARG A 219 23.22 54.87 3.63
C ARG A 219 23.16 54.50 2.16
N TYR A 220 22.60 53.34 1.82
CA TYR A 220 22.47 52.88 0.44
C TYR A 220 21.56 53.82 -0.37
N PHE A 221 20.42 54.20 0.20
CA PHE A 221 19.43 55.10 -0.42
C PHE A 221 19.68 56.59 -0.13
N ARG A 222 20.85 56.96 0.40
CA ARG A 222 21.24 58.35 0.72
C ARG A 222 20.17 59.13 1.52
N GLY A 223 19.40 58.45 2.37
CA GLY A 223 18.34 59.06 3.18
C GLY A 223 17.04 59.41 2.43
N ARG A 224 16.81 58.91 1.22
CA ARG A 224 15.57 59.15 0.44
C ARG A 224 14.42 58.17 0.74
N LEU A 225 14.61 57.24 1.68
CA LEU A 225 13.57 56.31 2.06
C LEU A 225 12.48 57.00 2.88
N ASP A 226 11.23 56.72 2.51
CA ASP A 226 10.07 57.17 3.27
C ASP A 226 10.06 56.58 4.70
N GLU A 227 9.40 57.28 5.64
CA GLU A 227 9.32 56.87 7.05
C GLU A 227 8.57 55.53 7.19
N GLU A 228 7.53 55.30 6.37
CA GLU A 228 6.79 54.04 6.35
C GLU A 228 7.67 52.88 5.85
N THR A 229 8.45 53.12 4.80
CA THR A 229 9.38 52.13 4.25
C THR A 229 10.48 51.79 5.26
N THR A 230 10.98 52.78 6.01
CA THR A 230 11.97 52.56 7.07
C THR A 230 11.43 51.69 8.21
N LYS A 231 10.16 51.89 8.60
CA LYS A 231 9.47 51.04 9.59
C LYS A 231 9.37 49.59 9.09
N GLN A 232 9.03 49.39 7.82
CA GLN A 232 8.95 48.07 7.21
C GLN A 232 10.32 47.37 7.09
N VAL A 233 11.36 48.10 6.67
CA VAL A 233 12.75 47.60 6.67
C VAL A 233 13.15 47.14 8.08
N THR A 234 12.78 47.91 9.10
CA THR A 234 13.05 47.55 10.49
C THR A 234 12.30 46.27 10.90
N ALA A 235 11.05 46.11 10.49
CA ALA A 235 10.28 44.89 10.73
C ALA A 235 10.92 43.66 10.06
N VAL A 236 11.36 43.79 8.80
CA VAL A 236 12.10 42.73 8.09
C VAL A 236 13.40 42.40 8.82
N PHE A 237 14.17 43.41 9.25
CA PHE A 237 15.41 43.22 9.99
C PHE A 237 15.19 42.46 11.31
N GLN A 238 14.14 42.79 12.06
CA GLN A 238 13.80 42.09 13.31
C GLN A 238 13.53 40.61 13.07
N VAL A 239 12.79 40.26 12.01
CA VAL A 239 12.53 38.86 11.64
C VAL A 239 13.83 38.14 11.28
N VAL A 240 14.69 38.77 10.46
CA VAL A 240 15.99 38.20 10.07
C VAL A 240 16.92 38.04 11.28
N ASP A 241 16.93 39.01 12.21
CA ASP A 241 17.74 38.94 13.42
C ASP A 241 17.28 37.82 14.35
N SER A 242 15.96 37.65 14.55
CA SER A 242 15.39 36.52 15.30
C SER A 242 15.79 35.17 14.69
N LEU A 243 15.63 35.00 13.38
CA LEU A 243 16.03 33.76 12.68
C LEU A 243 17.53 33.49 12.79
N PHE A 244 18.35 34.53 12.73
CA PHE A 244 19.79 34.39 12.89
C PHE A 244 20.19 33.99 14.33
N GLN A 245 19.48 34.51 15.34
CA GLN A 245 19.69 34.11 16.73
C GLN A 245 19.29 32.64 16.94
N GLU A 246 18.16 32.19 16.39
CA GLU A 246 17.72 30.79 16.44
C GLU A 246 18.75 29.84 15.80
N GLN A 247 19.30 30.19 14.63
CA GLN A 247 20.31 29.39 13.96
C GLN A 247 21.66 29.32 14.71
N ARG A 248 21.93 30.26 15.63
CA ARG A 248 23.15 30.24 16.46
C ARG A 248 23.00 29.44 17.75
N VAL A 249 21.76 29.26 18.21
CA VAL A 249 21.45 28.55 19.47
C VAL A 249 21.24 27.05 19.22
N SER A 250 20.82 26.67 18.02
CA SER A 250 20.71 25.28 17.53
C SER A 250 22.07 24.74 17.05
#